data_AF-A0AAW2FDV3-F1
#
_entry.id   AF-A0AAW2FDV3-F1
#
_cell.length_a   1.000
_cell.length_b   1.000
_cell.length_c   1.000
_cell.angle_alpha   90.00
_cell.angle_beta   90.00
_cell.angle_gamma   90.00
#
_symmetry.space_group_name_H-M   'P 1'
#
loop_
_entity.id
_entity.type
_entity.pdbx_description
1 polymer ?
#
loop_
_entity_poly.entity_id
_entity_poly.type
_entity_poly.pdbx_seq_one_letter_code
_entity_poly.pdbx_strand_id
1 'polypeptide(L)'
;MFVQIYVYCWSGNEVILKSMSVGDTIYCMNWTALSVDEKKELLMIMLRCTLPIKFTSSFLVTLSLQSYSSILKISYSAFNVLRK
;
A
#
# COMPACT_ATOMS: atom_id res chain seq x y z
N MET A 1 -22.35 -3.12 -3.08
CA MET A 1 -21.59 -1.93 -2.65
C MET A 1 -20.32 -2.28 -1.86
N PHE A 2 -20.40 -2.90 -0.67
CA PHE A 2 -19.20 -3.20 0.14
C PHE A 2 -18.16 -4.07 -0.55
N VAL A 3 -18.57 -5.08 -1.34
CA VAL A 3 -17.65 -5.94 -2.10
C VAL A 3 -16.84 -5.15 -3.13
N GLN A 4 -17.45 -4.17 -3.81
CA GLN A 4 -16.74 -3.34 -4.79
C GLN A 4 -15.67 -2.49 -4.10
N ILE A 5 -16.01 -1.86 -2.97
CA ILE A 5 -15.07 -1.07 -2.16
C ILE A 5 -13.94 -1.98 -1.65
N TYR A 6 -14.28 -3.19 -1.19
CA TYR A 6 -13.30 -4.17 -0.76
C TYR A 6 -12.29 -4.53 -1.86
N VAL A 7 -12.74 -4.80 -3.09
CA VAL A 7 -11.85 -5.14 -4.22
C VAL A 7 -10.85 -4.01 -4.50
N TYR A 8 -11.31 -2.75 -4.48
CA TYR A 8 -10.41 -1.60 -4.66
C TYR A 8 -9.43 -1.43 -3.51
N CYS A 9 -9.90 -1.51 -2.26
CA CYS A 9 -9.04 -1.39 -1.07
C CYS A 9 -8.04 -2.54 -0.95
N TRP A 10 -8.43 -3.76 -1.34
CA TRP A 10 -7.55 -4.92 -1.41
C TRP A 10 -6.46 -4.71 -2.45
N SER A 11 -6.83 -4.34 -3.67
CA SER A 11 -5.87 -4.11 -4.76
C SER A 11 -4.89 -2.98 -4.41
N GLY A 12 -5.39 -1.87 -3.85
CA GLY A 12 -4.53 -0.77 -3.38
C GLY A 12 -3.57 -1.19 -2.27
N ASN A 13 -4.04 -2.03 -1.33
CA ASN A 13 -3.22 -2.57 -0.25
C ASN A 13 -2.10 -3.47 -0.78
N GLU A 14 -2.41 -4.38 -1.71
CA GLU A 14 -1.41 -5.26 -2.33
C GLU A 14 -0.33 -4.47 -3.06
N VAL A 15 -0.70 -3.39 -3.76
CA VAL A 15 0.29 -2.52 -4.42
C VAL A 15 1.20 -1.83 -3.39
N ILE A 16 0.65 -1.34 -2.28
CA ILE A 16 1.45 -0.75 -1.19
C ILE A 16 2.46 -1.77 -0.64
N LEU A 17 2.00 -2.98 -0.32
CA LEU A 17 2.85 -4.05 0.21
C LEU A 17 3.92 -4.45 -0.80
N LYS A 18 3.55 -4.67 -2.05
CA LYS A 18 4.49 -5.10 -3.09
C LYS A 18 5.52 -4.02 -3.38
N SER A 19 5.11 -2.74 -3.43
CA SER A 19 6.00 -1.59 -3.62
C SER A 19 7.11 -1.54 -2.56
N MET A 20 6.79 -1.84 -1.30
CA MET A 20 7.79 -1.87 -0.22
C MET A 20 8.69 -3.11 -0.33
N SER A 21 8.10 -4.28 -0.64
CA SER A 21 8.86 -5.54 -0.76
C SER A 21 9.96 -5.53 -1.83
N VAL A 22 9.83 -4.68 -2.85
CA VAL A 22 10.84 -4.56 -3.91
C VAL A 22 12.17 -4.07 -3.33
N GLY A 23 12.14 -3.07 -2.43
CA GLY A 23 13.35 -2.56 -1.78
C GLY A 23 14.06 -3.65 -0.96
N ASP A 24 13.30 -4.41 -0.18
CA ASP A 24 13.82 -5.54 0.61
C ASP A 24 14.43 -6.64 -0.27
N THR A 25 13.79 -6.92 -1.42
CA THR A 25 14.29 -7.92 -2.37
C THR A 25 15.62 -7.49 -2.98
N ILE A 26 15.77 -6.20 -3.34
CA ILE A 26 17.03 -5.64 -3.85
C ILE A 26 18.10 -5.61 -2.76
N TYR A 27 17.72 -5.43 -1.50
CA TYR A 27 18.66 -5.50 -0.39
C TYR A 27 19.20 -6.92 -0.17
N CYS A 28 18.34 -7.94 -0.29
CA CYS A 28 18.67 -9.34 -0.08
C CYS A 28 19.39 -10.03 -1.27
N MET A 29 19.44 -9.41 -2.46
CA MET A 29 20.20 -9.97 -3.58
C MET A 29 21.71 -9.71 -3.43
N ASN A 30 22.53 -10.41 -4.21
CA ASN A 30 23.99 -10.27 -4.23
C ASN A 30 24.46 -8.96 -4.92
N TRP A 31 24.02 -7.81 -4.41
CA TRP A 31 24.34 -6.49 -4.98
C TRP A 31 25.83 -6.12 -4.84
N THR A 32 26.56 -6.80 -3.96
CA THR A 32 28.00 -6.59 -3.75
C THR A 32 28.86 -7.01 -4.94
N ALA A 33 28.39 -7.97 -5.75
CA ALA A 33 29.09 -8.47 -6.94
C ALA A 33 28.94 -7.58 -8.18
N LEU A 34 28.05 -6.58 -8.14
CA LEU A 34 27.78 -5.67 -9.25
C LEU A 34 28.85 -4.59 -9.41
N SER A 35 28.89 -3.98 -10.60
CA SER A 35 29.72 -2.81 -10.88
C SER A 35 29.28 -1.58 -10.06
N VAL A 36 30.14 -0.56 -10.00
CA VAL A 36 29.87 0.66 -9.22
C VAL A 36 28.67 1.43 -9.78
N ASP A 37 28.47 1.40 -11.09
CA ASP A 37 27.37 2.11 -11.75
C ASP A 37 26.03 1.41 -11.47
N GLU A 38 25.98 0.08 -11.60
CA GLU A 38 24.80 -0.72 -11.23
C GLU A 38 24.42 -0.55 -9.74
N LYS A 39 25.41 -0.49 -8.85
CA LYS A 39 25.18 -0.23 -7.42
C LYS A 39 24.52 1.13 -7.17
N LYS A 40 24.95 2.18 -7.88
CA LYS A 40 24.34 3.51 -7.77
C LYS A 40 22.89 3.51 -8.25
N GLU A 41 22.61 2.83 -9.35
CA GLU A 41 21.24 2.68 -9.88
C GLU A 41 20.35 1.93 -8.88
N LEU A 42 20.81 0.80 -8.34
CA LEU A 42 20.07 0.05 -7.31
C LEU A 42 19.83 0.87 -6.05
N LEU A 43 20.78 1.70 -5.64
CA LEU A 43 20.64 2.57 -4.48
C LEU A 43 19.55 3.62 -4.71
N MET A 44 19.47 4.20 -5.91
CA MET A 44 18.37 5.09 -6.28
C MET A 44 17.02 4.35 -6.26
N ILE A 45 16.96 3.11 -6.75
CA ILE A 45 15.73 2.31 -6.73
C ILE A 45 15.31 1.99 -5.30
N MET A 46 16.23 1.55 -4.42
CA MET A 46 15.94 1.32 -3.00
C MET A 46 15.40 2.58 -2.32
N LEU A 47 16.03 3.73 -2.57
CA LEU A 47 15.57 5.00 -2.01
C LEU A 47 14.13 5.31 -2.45
N ARG A 48 13.77 5.04 -3.71
CA ARG A 48 12.40 5.23 -4.21
C ARG A 48 11.42 4.23 -3.58
N CYS A 49 11.82 2.98 -3.35
CA CYS A 49 10.98 1.97 -2.72
C CYS A 49 10.62 2.28 -1.26
N THR A 50 11.39 3.13 -0.56
CA THR A 50 11.05 3.61 0.79
C THR A 50 9.76 4.45 0.82
N LEU A 51 9.35 5.01 -0.32
CA LEU A 51 8.09 5.72 -0.49
C LEU A 51 7.04 4.76 -1.05
N PRO A 52 6.14 4.21 -0.20
CA PRO A 52 5.10 3.31 -0.68
C PRO A 52 4.17 4.00 -1.68
N ILE A 53 3.83 3.30 -2.76
CA ILE A 53 2.85 3.76 -3.73
C ILE A 53 1.46 3.68 -3.09
N LYS A 54 0.95 4.83 -2.63
CA LYS A 54 -0.37 4.95 -2.02
C LYS A 54 -1.36 5.50 -3.04
N PHE A 55 -2.37 4.71 -3.38
CA PHE A 55 -3.53 5.22 -4.12
C PHE A 55 -4.47 5.93 -3.17
N THR A 56 -4.76 7.20 -3.44
CA THR A 56 -5.75 8.00 -2.71
C THR A 56 -6.96 8.27 -3.59
N SER A 57 -8.16 7.99 -3.09
CA SER A 57 -9.40 8.43 -3.72
C SER A 57 -9.68 9.87 -3.33
N SER A 58 -9.67 10.78 -4.31
CA SER A 58 -9.96 12.21 -4.15
C SER A 58 -9.24 12.88 -2.96
N PHE A 59 -7.99 12.47 -2.70
CA PHE A 59 -7.14 12.94 -1.58
C PHE A 59 -7.62 12.66 -0.15
N LEU A 60 -8.82 12.09 0.04
CA LEU A 60 -9.42 11.92 1.38
C LEU A 60 -9.21 10.53 1.97
N VAL A 61 -9.17 9.48 1.12
CA VAL A 61 -9.10 8.09 1.60
C VAL A 61 -8.03 7.32 0.85
N THR A 62 -7.04 6.81 1.59
CA THR A 62 -6.08 5.84 1.07
C THR A 62 -6.79 4.51 0.81
N LEU A 63 -6.64 3.96 -0.38
CA LEU A 63 -7.17 2.64 -0.74
C LEU A 63 -6.38 1.54 -0.01
N SER A 64 -6.77 1.28 1.24
CA SER A 64 -6.17 0.28 2.12
C SER A 64 -7.24 -0.53 2.84
N LEU A 65 -6.87 -1.73 3.30
CA LEU A 65 -7.78 -2.57 4.10
C LEU A 65 -8.13 -1.92 5.44
N GLN A 66 -7.24 -1.10 5.99
CA GLN A 66 -7.50 -0.32 7.19
C GLN A 66 -8.64 0.68 6.98
N SER A 67 -8.60 1.42 5.86
CA SER A 67 -9.67 2.36 5.50
C SER A 67 -11.00 1.64 5.26
N TYR A 68 -10.99 0.47 4.60
CA TYR A 68 -12.19 -0.34 4.44
C TYR A 68 -12.80 -0.77 5.78
N SER A 69 -11.97 -1.22 6.74
CA SER A 69 -12.43 -1.59 8.08
C SER A 69 -13.08 -0.40 8.79
N SER A 70 -12.49 0.81 8.68
CA SER A 70 -13.07 2.03 9.25
C SER A 70 -14.45 2.35 8.65
N ILE A 71 -14.61 2.22 7.33
CA ILE A 71 -15.91 2.42 6.64
C ILE A 71 -16.96 1.45 7.18
N LEU A 72 -16.62 0.17 7.35
CA LEU A 72 -17.53 -0.83 7.89
C LEU A 72 -17.94 -0.51 9.34
N LYS A 73 -16.98 -0.13 10.19
CA LYS A 73 -17.23 0.24 11.58
C LYS A 73 -18.17 1.45 11.69
N ILE A 74 -17.93 2.49 10.89
CA ILE A 74 -18.78 3.69 10.86
C ILE A 74 -20.18 3.33 10.39
N SER A 75 -20.29 2.52 9.33
CA SER A 75 -21.58 2.09 8.78
C SER A 75 -22.40 1.30 9.80
N TYR A 76 -21.76 0.37 10.52
CA TYR A 76 -22.41 -0.43 11.57
C TYR A 76 -22.78 0.42 12.79
N SER A 77 -21.92 1.35 13.19
CA SER A 77 -22.20 2.30 14.27
C SER A 77 -23.42 3.17 13.95
N ALA A 78 -23.46 3.75 12.74
CA ALA A 78 -24.59 4.54 12.28
C ALA A 78 -25.89 3.73 12.25
N PHE A 79 -25.84 2.48 11.77
CA PHE A 79 -26.99 1.58 11.80
C PHE A 79 -27.50 1.34 13.22
N ASN A 80 -26.61 1.09 14.18
CA ASN A 80 -27.00 0.87 15.58
C ASN A 80 -27.58 2.12 16.25
N VAL A 81 -27.08 3.31 15.89
CA VAL A 81 -27.65 4.59 16.38
C VAL A 81 -29.07 4.78 15.84
N LEU A 82 -29.29 4.52 14.55
CA LEU A 82 -30.59 4.71 13.89
C LEU A 82 -31.62 3.63 14.25
N ARG A 83 -31.18 2.45 14.69
CA ARG A 83 -32.06 1.37 15.15
C ARG A 83 -32.53 1.55 16.60
N LYS A 84 -32.06 2.60 17.28
CA LYS A 84 -32.44 2.98 18.63
C LYS A 84 -33.46 4.12 18.57
#